data_AF-A0A523U6Y0-F1
#
_entry.id   AF-A0A523U6Y0-F1
#
_cell.length_a   1.000
_cell.length_b   1.000
_cell.length_c   1.000
_cell.angle_alpha   90.00
_cell.angle_beta   90.00
_cell.angle_gamma   90.00
#
_symmetry.space_group_name_H-M   'P 1'
#
loop_
_entity.id
_entity.type
_entity.pdbx_description
1 polymer ?
#
loop_
_entity_poly.entity_id
_entity_poly.type
_entity_poly.pdbx_seq_one_letter_code
_entity_poly.pdbx_strand_id
1 'polypeptide(L)'
;MRLDIMSELSDEKETRKQMIKGLIKQLHAGVSPDEVKEKFKGVLKDTDPIEIAQVEEELINEGLPREEIQKLCEVHLAVLRESLEKQKIEVPSGHPIHILLKEHEFVKGFAEGISVLVPKVEQAKDLEGIENELSKVGELLTHLKEYERHKVREENSLFPYLEKHGVTQP
;
A
#
# COMPACT_ATOMS: atom_id res chain seq x y z
N MET A 1 30.44 -24.14 -11.37
CA MET A 1 29.89 -24.01 -10.01
C MET A 1 29.40 -22.59 -9.69
N ARG A 2 30.22 -21.52 -9.76
CA ARG A 2 29.75 -20.14 -9.47
C ARG A 2 28.78 -19.57 -10.54
N LEU A 3 28.94 -19.97 -11.80
CA LEU A 3 28.06 -19.59 -12.93
C LEU A 3 26.73 -20.35 -12.90
N ASP A 4 26.76 -21.64 -12.55
CA ASP A 4 25.55 -22.49 -12.50
C ASP A 4 24.60 -22.04 -11.38
N ILE A 5 25.13 -21.69 -10.21
CA ILE A 5 24.34 -21.14 -9.09
C ILE A 5 23.71 -19.78 -9.45
N MET A 6 24.41 -18.94 -10.21
CA MET A 6 23.85 -17.66 -10.68
C MET A 6 22.74 -17.85 -11.73
N SER A 7 22.85 -18.87 -12.59
CA SER A 7 21.80 -19.24 -13.55
C SER A 7 20.55 -19.76 -12.83
N GLU A 8 20.73 -20.68 -11.88
CA GLU A 8 19.61 -21.28 -11.13
C GLU A 8 18.84 -20.23 -10.31
N LEU A 9 19.54 -19.31 -9.64
CA LEU A 9 18.92 -18.20 -8.89
C LEU A 9 18.15 -17.23 -9.80
N SER A 10 18.63 -17.02 -11.03
CA SER A 10 17.95 -16.19 -12.02
C SER A 10 16.66 -16.86 -12.52
N ASP A 11 16.69 -18.15 -12.76
CA ASP A 11 15.55 -18.93 -13.25
C ASP A 11 14.44 -19.04 -12.19
N GLU A 12 14.81 -19.20 -10.91
CA GLU A 12 13.85 -19.17 -9.80
C GLU A 12 13.16 -17.82 -9.65
N LYS A 13 13.91 -16.72 -9.79
CA LYS A 13 13.37 -15.37 -9.70
C LYS A 13 12.40 -15.08 -10.85
N GLU A 14 12.77 -15.47 -12.07
CA GLU A 14 11.90 -15.30 -13.23
C GLU A 14 10.62 -16.15 -13.11
N THR A 15 10.74 -17.40 -12.66
CA THR A 15 9.60 -18.27 -12.39
C THR A 15 8.63 -17.62 -11.39
N ARG A 16 9.17 -17.06 -10.30
CA ARG A 16 8.37 -16.37 -9.27
C ARG A 16 7.64 -15.17 -9.82
N LYS A 17 8.31 -14.32 -10.62
CA LYS A 17 7.68 -13.18 -11.29
C LYS A 17 6.52 -13.60 -12.19
N GLN A 18 6.68 -14.66 -12.98
CA GLN A 18 5.58 -15.20 -13.79
C GLN A 18 4.40 -15.69 -12.95
N MET A 19 4.66 -16.26 -11.77
CA MET A 19 3.59 -16.67 -10.84
C MET A 19 2.85 -15.48 -10.24
N ILE A 20 3.56 -14.43 -9.79
CA ILE A 20 2.94 -13.18 -9.27
C ILE A 20 2.09 -12.52 -10.37
N LYS A 21 2.58 -12.51 -11.60
CA LYS A 21 1.84 -12.00 -12.75
C LYS A 21 0.56 -12.79 -13.02
N GLY A 22 0.64 -14.11 -12.92
CA GLY A 22 -0.52 -15.00 -13.04
C GLY A 22 -1.54 -14.80 -11.92
N LEU A 23 -1.07 -14.48 -10.71
CA LEU A 23 -1.90 -14.10 -9.56
C LEU A 23 -2.67 -12.81 -9.86
N ILE A 24 -1.98 -11.74 -10.26
CA ILE A 24 -2.61 -10.45 -10.57
C ILE A 24 -3.65 -10.62 -11.67
N LYS A 25 -3.30 -11.29 -12.78
CA LYS A 25 -4.24 -11.56 -13.88
C LYS A 25 -5.48 -12.35 -13.44
N GLN A 26 -5.36 -13.28 -12.49
CA GLN A 26 -6.52 -14.03 -11.96
C GLN A 26 -7.43 -13.16 -11.09
N LEU A 27 -6.86 -12.27 -10.27
CA LEU A 27 -7.66 -11.31 -9.50
C LEU A 27 -8.40 -10.35 -10.44
N HIS A 28 -7.75 -9.89 -11.51
CA HIS A 28 -8.39 -9.11 -12.58
C HIS A 28 -9.49 -9.87 -13.35
N ALA A 29 -9.37 -11.19 -13.46
CA ALA A 29 -10.40 -12.03 -14.06
C ALA A 29 -11.59 -12.31 -13.11
N GLY A 30 -11.57 -11.79 -11.88
CA GLY A 30 -12.64 -11.94 -10.89
C GLY A 30 -12.57 -13.23 -10.07
N VAL A 31 -11.43 -13.93 -10.07
CA VAL A 31 -11.22 -15.09 -9.18
C VAL A 31 -11.19 -14.60 -7.73
N SER A 32 -11.75 -15.36 -6.81
CA SER A 32 -11.85 -14.95 -5.40
C SER A 32 -10.45 -14.80 -4.76
N PRO A 33 -10.24 -13.81 -3.89
CA PRO A 33 -8.96 -13.61 -3.21
C PRO A 33 -8.49 -14.82 -2.41
N ASP A 34 -9.41 -15.55 -1.79
CA ASP A 34 -9.12 -16.75 -0.99
C ASP A 34 -8.60 -17.90 -1.86
N GLU A 35 -9.22 -18.15 -3.02
CA GLU A 35 -8.76 -19.16 -3.98
C GLU A 35 -7.37 -18.83 -4.52
N VAL A 36 -7.14 -17.56 -4.87
CA VAL A 36 -5.84 -17.08 -5.33
C VAL A 36 -4.80 -17.22 -4.23
N LYS A 37 -5.13 -16.83 -3.00
CA LYS A 37 -4.22 -16.92 -1.86
C LYS A 37 -3.80 -18.36 -1.57
N GLU A 38 -4.72 -19.31 -1.59
CA GLU A 38 -4.39 -20.73 -1.39
C GLU A 38 -3.57 -21.30 -2.55
N LYS A 39 -3.91 -20.94 -3.80
CA LYS A 39 -3.18 -21.40 -4.99
C LYS A 39 -1.74 -20.87 -5.07
N PHE A 40 -1.50 -19.65 -4.59
CA PHE A 40 -0.20 -18.98 -4.68
C PHE A 40 0.54 -18.85 -3.34
N LYS A 41 0.05 -19.51 -2.29
CA LYS A 41 0.57 -19.42 -0.91
C LYS A 41 2.08 -19.59 -0.78
N GLY A 42 2.65 -20.53 -1.55
CA GLY A 42 4.09 -20.79 -1.56
C GLY A 42 4.89 -19.62 -2.12
N VAL A 43 4.42 -19.02 -3.21
CA VAL A 43 5.06 -17.85 -3.83
C VAL A 43 4.96 -16.65 -2.90
N LEU A 44 3.73 -16.36 -2.45
CA LEU A 44 3.42 -15.21 -1.62
C LEU A 44 4.33 -15.15 -0.39
N LYS A 45 4.56 -16.29 0.28
CA LYS A 45 5.36 -16.34 1.52
C LYS A 45 6.76 -15.75 1.38
N ASP A 46 7.36 -15.88 0.20
CA ASP A 46 8.75 -15.54 -0.09
C ASP A 46 8.86 -14.36 -1.06
N THR A 47 7.74 -13.70 -1.39
CA THR A 47 7.72 -12.55 -2.29
C THR A 47 8.20 -11.28 -1.58
N ASP A 48 9.14 -10.57 -2.21
CA ASP A 48 9.60 -9.26 -1.77
C ASP A 48 8.70 -8.14 -2.34
N PRO A 49 8.39 -7.07 -1.57
CA PRO A 49 7.69 -5.88 -2.06
C PRO A 49 8.23 -5.34 -3.39
N ILE A 50 9.55 -5.35 -3.57
CA ILE A 50 10.16 -4.85 -4.80
C ILE A 50 9.82 -5.72 -6.02
N GLU A 51 9.66 -7.04 -5.84
CA GLU A 51 9.29 -7.94 -6.93
C GLU A 51 7.84 -7.74 -7.35
N ILE A 52 6.95 -7.42 -6.41
CA ILE A 52 5.56 -7.09 -6.69
C ILE A 52 5.51 -5.82 -7.54
N ALA A 53 6.18 -4.75 -7.09
CA ALA A 53 6.22 -3.48 -7.80
C ALA A 53 6.82 -3.64 -9.22
N GLN A 54 7.87 -4.45 -9.37
CA GLN A 54 8.45 -4.75 -10.68
C GLN A 54 7.49 -5.51 -11.59
N VAL A 55 6.73 -6.47 -11.06
CA VAL A 55 5.73 -7.21 -11.84
C VAL A 55 4.55 -6.32 -12.25
N GLU A 56 4.11 -5.40 -11.38
CA GLU A 56 3.08 -4.41 -11.70
C GLU A 56 3.54 -3.46 -12.81
N GLU A 57 4.78 -2.97 -12.73
CA GLU A 57 5.42 -2.17 -13.78
C GLU A 57 5.51 -2.94 -15.11
N GLU A 58 5.94 -4.20 -15.09
CA GLU A 58 5.98 -5.06 -16.28
C GLU A 58 4.59 -5.24 -16.90
N LEU A 59 3.55 -5.44 -16.08
CA LEU A 59 2.17 -5.56 -16.55
C LEU A 59 1.66 -4.27 -17.22
N ILE A 60 2.01 -3.11 -16.66
CA ILE A 60 1.68 -1.81 -17.27
C ILE A 60 2.35 -1.67 -18.64
N ASN A 61 3.64 -2.00 -18.71
CA ASN A 61 4.40 -1.96 -19.96
C ASN A 61 3.88 -2.94 -21.03
N GLU A 62 3.24 -4.03 -20.61
CA GLU A 62 2.54 -4.97 -21.50
C GLU A 62 1.14 -4.52 -21.93
N GLY A 63 0.66 -3.37 -21.43
CA GLY A 63 -0.59 -2.75 -21.84
C GLY A 63 -1.75 -2.91 -20.84
N LEU A 64 -1.51 -3.41 -19.62
CA LEU A 64 -2.51 -3.32 -18.56
C LEU A 64 -2.62 -1.86 -18.09
N PRO A 65 -3.80 -1.22 -18.12
CA PRO A 65 -3.91 0.16 -17.67
C PRO A 65 -3.56 0.30 -16.19
N ARG A 66 -2.86 1.39 -15.84
CA ARG A 66 -2.49 1.69 -14.45
C ARG A 66 -3.72 1.76 -13.54
N GLU A 67 -4.81 2.33 -14.03
CA GLU A 67 -6.06 2.45 -13.30
C GLU A 67 -6.65 1.09 -12.95
N GLU A 68 -6.42 0.07 -13.79
CA GLU A 68 -6.87 -1.29 -13.50
C GLU A 68 -6.06 -1.89 -12.34
N ILE A 69 -4.73 -1.74 -12.33
CA ILE A 69 -3.89 -2.20 -11.21
C ILE A 69 -4.33 -1.52 -9.90
N GLN A 70 -4.58 -0.22 -9.95
CA GLN A 70 -5.03 0.55 -8.79
C GLN A 70 -6.41 0.13 -8.28
N LYS A 71 -7.36 -0.17 -9.17
CA LYS A 71 -8.71 -0.62 -8.78
C LYS A 71 -8.70 -1.89 -7.92
N LEU A 72 -7.73 -2.78 -8.17
CA LEU A 72 -7.59 -4.02 -7.42
C LEU A 72 -6.52 -3.95 -6.34
N CYS A 73 -5.96 -2.77 -6.06
CA CYS A 73 -4.97 -2.59 -5.01
C CYS A 73 -5.47 -3.13 -3.66
N GLU A 74 -6.73 -2.87 -3.27
CA GLU A 74 -7.30 -3.43 -2.03
C GLU A 74 -7.31 -4.97 -2.03
N VAL A 75 -7.63 -5.58 -3.18
CA VAL A 75 -7.71 -7.03 -3.36
C VAL A 75 -6.31 -7.66 -3.37
N HIS A 76 -5.37 -7.05 -4.10
CA HIS A 76 -3.97 -7.49 -4.15
C HIS A 76 -3.33 -7.37 -2.77
N LEU A 77 -3.53 -6.24 -2.08
CA LEU A 77 -3.05 -6.03 -0.72
C LEU A 77 -3.64 -7.07 0.23
N ALA A 78 -4.92 -7.42 0.14
CA ALA A 78 -5.52 -8.46 0.98
C ALA A 78 -4.81 -9.81 0.84
N VAL A 79 -4.37 -10.15 -0.38
CA VAL A 79 -3.63 -11.39 -0.67
C VAL A 79 -2.16 -11.28 -0.25
N LEU A 80 -1.53 -10.11 -0.42
CA LEU A 80 -0.10 -9.86 -0.18
C LEU A 80 0.23 -9.46 1.27
N ARG A 81 -0.78 -9.08 2.07
CA ARG A 81 -0.64 -8.47 3.39
C ARG A 81 0.29 -9.24 4.33
N GLU A 82 0.10 -10.55 4.42
CA GLU A 82 0.90 -11.41 5.31
C GLU A 82 2.39 -11.43 4.96
N SER A 83 2.71 -11.23 3.70
CA SER A 83 4.09 -11.18 3.21
C SER A 83 4.71 -9.82 3.48
N LEU A 84 3.94 -8.75 3.29
CA LEU A 84 4.36 -7.37 3.58
C LEU A 84 4.55 -7.13 5.09
N GLU A 85 3.66 -7.66 5.94
CA GLU A 85 3.71 -7.44 7.39
C GLU A 85 4.92 -8.10 8.09
N LYS A 86 5.56 -9.09 7.44
CA LYS A 86 6.80 -9.70 7.96
C LYS A 86 8.00 -8.76 7.85
N GLN A 87 7.93 -7.73 7.02
CA GLN A 87 9.02 -6.81 6.76
C GLN A 87 8.91 -5.53 7.60
N LYS A 88 8.65 -5.65 8.91
CA LYS A 88 8.63 -4.49 9.79
C LYS A 88 10.01 -3.82 9.81
N ILE A 89 10.06 -2.59 9.32
CA ILE A 89 11.26 -1.75 9.32
C ILE A 89 11.30 -0.98 10.63
N GLU A 90 12.22 -1.35 11.52
CA GLU A 90 12.53 -0.55 12.71
C GLU A 90 13.67 0.42 12.38
N VAL A 91 13.35 1.70 12.35
CA VAL A 91 14.30 2.79 12.11
C VAL A 91 14.24 3.81 13.25
N PRO A 92 15.37 4.49 13.56
CA PRO A 92 15.40 5.52 14.61
C PRO A 92 14.40 6.66 14.35
N SER A 93 14.00 7.35 15.41
CA SER A 93 12.97 8.41 15.33
C SER A 93 13.30 9.58 14.39
N GLY A 94 14.60 9.86 14.18
CA GLY A 94 15.05 10.89 13.23
C GLY A 94 15.14 10.44 11.78
N HIS A 95 14.86 9.16 11.48
CA HIS A 95 14.97 8.62 10.13
C HIS A 95 13.76 9.06 9.26
N PRO A 96 13.95 9.46 7.99
CA PRO A 96 12.84 9.91 7.13
C PRO A 96 11.67 8.92 7.06
N ILE A 97 11.96 7.62 6.92
CA ILE A 97 10.92 6.56 6.92
C ILE A 97 10.13 6.53 8.24
N HIS A 98 10.78 6.72 9.40
CA HIS A 98 10.08 6.78 10.68
C HIS A 98 9.09 7.95 10.70
N ILE A 99 9.54 9.12 10.25
CA ILE A 99 8.75 10.34 10.21
C ILE A 99 7.53 10.14 9.29
N LEU A 100 7.74 9.64 8.07
CA LEU A 100 6.66 9.40 7.11
C LEU A 100 5.63 8.38 7.65
N LEU A 101 6.10 7.27 8.22
CA LEU A 101 5.21 6.28 8.85
C LEU A 101 4.42 6.87 10.01
N LYS A 102 5.06 7.70 10.85
CA LYS A 102 4.38 8.34 11.98
C LYS A 102 3.32 9.34 11.53
N GLU A 103 3.58 10.05 10.44
CA GLU A 103 2.62 10.96 9.83
C GLU A 103 1.42 10.21 9.25
N HIS A 104 1.62 9.06 8.61
CA HIS A 104 0.53 8.17 8.21
C HIS A 104 -0.34 7.74 9.39
N GLU A 105 0.25 7.42 10.55
CA GLU A 105 -0.52 7.09 11.75
C GLU A 105 -1.39 8.27 12.22
N PHE A 106 -0.88 9.50 12.18
CA PHE A 106 -1.64 10.68 12.55
C PHE A 106 -2.81 10.94 11.58
N VAL A 107 -2.54 10.89 10.27
CA VAL A 107 -3.57 11.06 9.23
C VAL A 107 -4.68 10.04 9.39
N LYS A 108 -4.31 8.77 9.61
CA LYS A 108 -5.26 7.70 9.89
C LYS A 108 -6.10 8.00 11.14
N GLY A 109 -5.45 8.39 12.24
CA GLY A 109 -6.14 8.73 13.48
C GLY A 109 -7.13 9.89 13.33
N PHE A 110 -6.80 10.90 12.51
CA PHE A 110 -7.72 11.99 12.20
C PHE A 110 -8.93 11.52 11.39
N ALA A 111 -8.74 10.67 10.38
CA ALA A 111 -9.82 10.10 9.58
C ALA A 111 -10.75 9.19 10.42
N GLU A 112 -10.17 8.36 11.29
CA GLU A 112 -10.90 7.54 12.25
C GLU A 112 -11.69 8.42 13.24
N GLY A 113 -11.07 9.49 13.74
CA GLY A 113 -11.73 10.46 14.61
C GLY A 113 -12.94 11.12 13.96
N ILE A 114 -12.82 11.55 12.70
CA ILE A 114 -13.95 12.10 11.92
C ILE A 114 -15.07 11.05 11.79
N SER A 115 -14.71 9.81 11.45
CA SER A 115 -15.67 8.71 11.29
C SER A 115 -16.46 8.42 12.57
N VAL A 116 -15.86 8.64 13.74
CA VAL A 116 -16.53 8.51 15.05
C VAL A 116 -17.38 9.73 15.40
N LEU A 117 -16.97 10.93 14.99
CA LEU A 117 -17.67 12.18 15.33
C LEU A 117 -18.91 12.43 14.46
N VAL A 118 -18.89 12.04 13.18
CA VAL A 118 -20.02 12.26 12.26
C VAL A 118 -21.33 11.67 12.80
N PRO A 119 -21.39 10.40 13.27
CA PRO A 119 -22.61 9.87 13.88
C PRO A 119 -23.06 10.61 15.14
N LYS A 120 -22.14 11.23 15.89
CA LYS A 120 -22.49 12.01 17.09
C LYS A 120 -23.15 13.34 16.74
N VAL A 121 -22.74 13.96 15.63
CA VAL A 121 -23.42 15.13 15.08
C VAL A 121 -24.88 14.78 14.74
N GLU A 122 -25.11 13.64 14.09
CA GLU A 122 -26.46 13.17 13.72
C GLU A 122 -27.34 12.85 14.94
N GLN A 123 -26.73 12.40 16.04
CA GLN A 123 -27.43 11.99 17.27
C GLN A 123 -27.60 13.12 18.29
N ALA A 124 -26.99 14.29 18.08
CA ALA A 124 -27.10 15.42 18.97
C ALA A 124 -28.55 15.93 19.04
N LYS A 125 -28.99 16.29 20.25
CA LYS A 125 -30.41 16.60 20.54
C LYS A 125 -30.74 18.09 20.50
N ASP A 126 -29.71 18.93 20.54
CA ASP A 126 -29.80 20.38 20.57
C ASP A 126 -28.73 21.02 19.70
N LEU A 127 -28.89 22.32 19.43
CA LEU A 127 -27.99 23.09 18.58
C LEU A 127 -26.58 23.18 19.20
N GLU A 128 -26.48 23.28 20.53
CA GLU A 128 -25.19 23.36 21.23
C GLU A 128 -24.38 22.06 21.06
N GLY A 129 -25.03 20.90 21.20
CA GLY A 129 -24.39 19.60 20.95
C GLY A 129 -23.94 19.44 19.50
N ILE A 130 -24.76 19.88 18.54
CA ILE A 130 -24.41 19.86 17.12
C ILE A 130 -23.18 20.73 16.85
N GLU A 131 -23.17 21.97 17.34
CA GLU A 131 -22.04 22.91 17.17
C GLU A 131 -20.76 22.36 17.79
N ASN A 132 -20.83 21.79 18.99
CA ASN A 132 -19.68 21.21 19.68
C ASN A 132 -19.05 20.05 18.89
N GLU A 133 -19.85 19.11 18.39
CA GLU A 133 -19.34 17.98 17.62
C GLU A 133 -18.85 18.41 16.23
N LEU A 134 -19.53 19.35 15.56
CA LEU A 134 -19.07 19.93 14.29
C LEU A 134 -17.75 20.68 14.44
N SER A 135 -17.53 21.41 15.54
CA SER A 135 -16.25 22.08 15.79
C SER A 135 -15.10 21.08 15.83
N LYS A 136 -15.28 19.96 16.53
CA LYS A 136 -14.27 18.89 16.61
C LYS A 136 -13.98 18.28 15.24
N VAL A 137 -15.01 18.07 14.42
CA VAL A 137 -14.84 17.62 13.03
C VAL A 137 -14.02 18.65 12.23
N GLY A 138 -14.32 19.94 12.38
CA GLY A 138 -13.59 21.03 11.73
C GLY A 138 -12.10 21.08 12.11
N GLU A 139 -11.77 20.83 13.38
CA GLU A 139 -10.37 20.72 13.84
C GLU A 139 -9.64 19.56 13.17
N LEU A 140 -10.24 18.35 13.16
CA LEU A 140 -9.62 17.19 12.52
C LEU A 140 -9.46 17.37 11.00
N LEU A 141 -10.45 18.00 10.33
CA LEU A 141 -10.35 18.34 8.91
C LEU A 141 -9.22 19.34 8.64
N THR A 142 -8.94 20.26 9.56
CA THR A 142 -7.82 21.19 9.44
C THR A 142 -6.50 20.45 9.48
N HIS A 143 -6.35 19.44 10.34
CA HIS A 143 -5.17 18.58 10.33
C HIS A 143 -5.08 17.71 9.07
N LEU A 144 -6.21 17.20 8.56
CA LEU A 144 -6.21 16.42 7.31
C LEU A 144 -5.72 17.23 6.09
N LYS A 145 -5.97 18.54 6.06
CA LYS A 145 -5.49 19.41 4.97
C LYS A 145 -3.96 19.45 4.87
N GLU A 146 -3.26 19.19 5.97
CA GLU A 146 -1.79 19.13 5.97
C GLU A 146 -1.25 17.85 5.29
N TYR A 147 -2.10 16.86 5.01
CA TYR A 147 -1.71 15.62 4.32
C TYR A 147 -1.06 15.89 2.95
N GLU A 148 -1.47 16.93 2.24
CA GLU A 148 -0.88 17.27 0.96
C GLU A 148 0.62 17.61 1.09
N ARG A 149 1.01 18.28 2.19
CA ARG A 149 2.42 18.57 2.48
C ARG A 149 3.20 17.31 2.81
N HIS A 150 2.55 16.31 3.39
CA HIS A 150 3.15 15.00 3.63
C HIS A 150 3.42 14.27 2.32
N LYS A 151 2.42 14.21 1.41
CA LYS A 151 2.59 13.63 0.07
C LYS A 151 3.75 14.26 -0.69
N VAL A 152 3.82 15.59 -0.74
CA VAL A 152 4.92 16.31 -1.41
C VAL A 152 6.28 15.94 -0.81
N ARG A 153 6.38 15.77 0.51
CA ARG A 153 7.64 15.38 1.14
C ARG A 153 8.01 13.93 0.81
N GLU A 154 7.04 13.02 0.79
CA GLU A 154 7.24 11.63 0.39
C GLU A 154 7.72 11.55 -1.07
N GLU A 155 7.03 12.24 -1.98
CA GLU A 155 7.40 12.34 -3.41
C GLU A 155 8.82 12.89 -3.60
N ASN A 156 9.23 13.89 -2.83
CA ASN A 156 10.56 14.49 -2.99
C ASN A 156 11.68 13.75 -2.25
N SER A 157 11.35 12.98 -1.20
CA SER A 157 12.37 12.40 -0.30
C SER A 157 12.52 10.89 -0.48
N LEU A 158 11.43 10.17 -0.76
CA LEU A 158 11.40 8.72 -0.86
C LEU A 158 11.44 8.26 -2.32
N PHE A 159 10.59 8.83 -3.18
CA PHE A 159 10.40 8.31 -4.54
C PHE A 159 11.69 8.34 -5.38
N PRO A 160 12.57 9.37 -5.31
CA PRO A 160 13.82 9.34 -6.08
C PRO A 160 14.74 8.18 -5.72
N TYR A 161 14.59 7.59 -4.53
CA TYR A 161 15.32 6.38 -4.14
C TYR A 161 14.62 5.12 -4.66
N LEU A 162 13.29 5.07 -4.66
CA LEU A 162 12.51 3.96 -5.23
C LEU A 162 12.72 3.85 -6.74
N GLU A 163 12.69 4.98 -7.45
CA GLU A 163 12.89 5.06 -8.89
C GLU A 163 14.28 4.55 -9.31
N LYS A 164 15.32 4.85 -8.52
CA LYS A 164 16.67 4.30 -8.73
C LYS A 164 16.74 2.77 -8.63
N HIS A 165 15.78 2.15 -7.95
CA HIS A 165 15.64 0.71 -7.84
C HIS A 165 14.58 0.13 -8.80
N GLY A 166 14.13 0.93 -9.77
CA GLY A 166 13.20 0.50 -10.81
C GLY A 166 11.73 0.47 -10.38
N VAL A 167 11.38 1.17 -9.30
CA VAL A 167 10.00 1.33 -8.84
C VAL A 167 9.53 2.74 -9.19
N THR A 168 8.77 2.86 -10.27
CA THR A 168 8.30 4.15 -10.82
C THR A 168 6.78 4.34 -10.77
N GLN A 169 6.05 3.26 -10.53
CA GLN A 169 4.59 3.25 -10.37
C GLN A 169 4.22 2.77 -8.96
N PRO A 170 3.06 3.23 -8.45
CA PRO A 170 2.52 2.82 -7.15
C PRO A 170 1.93 1.42 -7.17
#